data_AF-N0AYZ2-F1
#
_entry.id   AF-N0AYZ2-F1
#
_cell.length_a   1.000
_cell.length_b   1.000
_cell.length_c   1.000
_cell.angle_alpha   90.00
_cell.angle_beta   90.00
_cell.angle_gamma   90.00
#
_symmetry.space_group_name_H-M   'P 1'
#
loop_
_entity.id
_entity.type
_entity.pdbx_description
1 polymer ?
#
loop_
_entity_poly.entity_id
_entity_poly.type
_entity_poly.pdbx_seq_one_letter_code
_entity_poly.pdbx_strand_id
1 'polypeptide(L)'
;MLSKEAEIQQTYEYFLTNHLPEGFTFYGYEGDFPTVKVTVKEALETAKVVEAELRLNSYSNDMVEVEPYEEDEFPVIRFIFDLLFFTEEQTKACLLLIARTIYTFENASTNKEKSFFFPFFKSKKKETKAVDDKFKDEITKEDVIKAVRKFSDNLPQGTYRTILVNDDYSIDFSQLRRYLPRTPTQKFYLSKETYDIFEEHEKHIPPLMDKVQKAVDQYVKEHNEYPTLPYDHLRRVNTFLLVQEHLLEEVPNIEFYITNYDGLITHVKTKEK
;
A
#
# COMPACT_ATOMS: atom_id res chain seq x y z
N MET A 1 -5.36 34.22 -5.20
CA MET A 1 -5.17 32.91 -4.54
C MET A 1 -5.29 31.87 -5.63
N LEU A 2 -4.32 30.98 -5.76
CA LEU A 2 -4.42 29.83 -6.64
C LEU A 2 -5.51 28.91 -6.08
N SER A 3 -6.19 28.13 -6.94
CA SER A 3 -7.08 27.07 -6.42
C SER A 3 -6.22 26.06 -5.65
N LYS A 4 -6.82 25.34 -4.69
CA LYS A 4 -6.11 24.30 -3.92
C LYS A 4 -5.44 23.26 -4.84
N GLU A 5 -6.08 22.98 -5.99
CA GLU A 5 -5.55 22.12 -7.06
C GLU A 5 -4.29 22.69 -7.70
N ALA A 6 -4.26 23.99 -8.00
CA ALA A 6 -3.11 24.65 -8.62
C ALA A 6 -1.91 24.77 -7.66
N GLU A 7 -2.14 24.88 -6.35
CA GLU A 7 -1.06 24.82 -5.35
C GLU A 7 -0.46 23.40 -5.22
N ILE A 8 -1.31 22.37 -5.27
CA ILE A 8 -0.89 20.96 -5.28
C ILE A 8 -0.06 20.67 -6.53
N GLN A 9 -0.54 21.07 -7.71
CA GLN A 9 0.14 20.86 -8.98
C GLN A 9 1.50 21.57 -9.03
N GLN A 10 1.59 22.80 -8.51
CA GLN A 10 2.85 23.55 -8.43
C GLN A 10 3.88 22.88 -7.48
N THR A 11 3.43 22.34 -6.36
CA THR A 11 4.29 21.60 -5.42
C THR A 11 4.80 20.29 -6.03
N TYR A 12 3.95 19.60 -6.78
CA TYR A 12 4.33 18.39 -7.52
C TYR A 12 5.34 18.66 -8.62
N GLU A 13 5.11 19.68 -9.43
CA GLU A 13 6.00 20.04 -10.52
C GLU A 13 7.38 20.41 -9.99
N TYR A 14 7.44 21.11 -8.85
CA TYR A 14 8.69 21.38 -8.16
C TYR A 14 9.42 20.08 -7.75
N PHE A 15 8.70 19.11 -7.18
CA PHE A 15 9.27 17.82 -6.81
C PHE A 15 9.77 17.03 -8.03
N LEU A 16 8.93 16.89 -9.06
CA LEU A 16 9.28 16.14 -10.28
C LEU A 16 10.43 16.81 -11.05
N THR A 17 10.61 18.12 -10.92
CA THR A 17 11.73 18.81 -11.58
C THR A 17 13.05 18.68 -10.80
N ASN A 18 13.00 18.61 -9.45
CA ASN A 18 14.20 18.79 -8.61
C ASN A 18 14.60 17.57 -7.77
N HIS A 19 13.72 16.58 -7.61
CA HIS A 19 13.87 15.52 -6.61
C HIS A 19 13.56 14.11 -7.14
N LEU A 20 13.68 13.92 -8.46
CA LEU A 20 13.54 12.59 -9.05
C LEU A 20 14.71 11.65 -8.70
N PRO A 21 14.46 10.33 -8.62
CA PRO A 21 15.52 9.34 -8.49
C PRO A 21 16.52 9.42 -9.66
N GLU A 22 17.76 8.98 -9.42
CA GLU A 22 18.81 8.96 -10.45
C GLU A 22 18.37 8.13 -11.68
N GLY A 23 18.57 8.69 -12.88
CA GLY A 23 18.16 8.08 -14.15
C GLY A 23 16.74 8.44 -14.60
N PHE A 24 15.91 9.03 -13.74
CA PHE A 24 14.58 9.52 -14.11
C PHE A 24 14.66 10.97 -14.58
N THR A 25 13.87 11.29 -15.60
CA THR A 25 13.74 12.66 -16.13
C THR A 25 12.28 13.04 -16.22
N PHE A 26 11.95 14.22 -15.72
CA PHE A 26 10.62 14.80 -15.94
C PHE A 26 10.51 15.19 -17.42
N TYR A 27 9.51 14.65 -18.10
CA TYR A 27 9.32 14.82 -19.54
C TYR A 27 8.32 15.93 -19.87
N GLY A 28 7.51 16.35 -18.90
CA GLY A 28 6.47 17.36 -19.06
C GLY A 28 5.10 16.80 -18.70
N TYR A 29 4.07 17.23 -19.41
CA TYR A 29 2.69 16.77 -19.21
C TYR A 29 2.15 16.15 -20.50
N GLU A 30 1.39 15.07 -20.35
CA GLU A 30 0.57 14.48 -21.40
C GLU A 30 -0.90 14.82 -21.10
N GLY A 31 -1.39 15.89 -21.72
CA GLY A 31 -2.61 16.55 -21.27
C GLY A 31 -2.37 17.25 -19.93
N ASP A 32 -3.13 16.86 -18.89
CA ASP A 32 -3.00 17.40 -17.53
C ASP A 32 -2.16 16.49 -16.61
N PHE A 33 -1.66 15.37 -17.12
CA PHE A 33 -0.96 14.36 -16.33
C PHE A 33 0.56 14.51 -16.44
N PRO A 34 1.29 14.69 -15.32
CA PRO A 34 2.74 14.76 -15.36
C PRO A 34 3.35 13.42 -15.76
N THR A 35 4.39 13.53 -16.58
CA THR A 35 5.04 12.39 -17.22
C THR A 35 6.50 12.35 -16.82
N VAL A 36 6.95 11.19 -16.35
CA VAL A 36 8.35 10.91 -16.02
C VAL A 36 8.84 9.78 -16.91
N LYS A 37 10.08 9.86 -17.40
CA LYS A 37 10.68 8.78 -18.19
C LYS A 37 12.00 8.31 -17.62
N VAL A 38 12.33 7.06 -17.88
CA VAL A 38 13.60 6.43 -17.50
C VAL A 38 14.10 5.55 -18.65
N THR A 39 15.38 5.68 -18.98
CA THR A 39 16.04 4.82 -19.95
C THR A 39 16.46 3.52 -19.27
N VAL A 40 16.17 2.39 -19.93
CA VAL A 40 16.43 1.03 -19.42
C VAL A 40 17.03 0.16 -20.53
N LYS A 41 17.51 -1.04 -20.19
CA LYS A 41 18.09 -1.99 -21.15
C LYS A 41 17.05 -2.77 -21.94
N GLU A 42 15.95 -3.14 -21.28
CA GLU A 42 14.87 -3.97 -21.84
C GLU A 42 13.53 -3.36 -21.41
N ALA A 43 13.00 -2.42 -22.19
CA ALA A 43 11.85 -1.61 -21.80
C ALA A 43 10.60 -2.46 -21.55
N LEU A 44 10.29 -3.41 -22.44
CA LEU A 44 9.08 -4.22 -22.35
C LEU A 44 9.09 -5.15 -21.14
N GLU A 45 10.20 -5.84 -20.89
CA GLU A 45 10.38 -6.75 -19.77
C GLU A 45 10.41 -5.99 -18.44
N THR A 46 11.13 -4.87 -18.40
CA THR A 46 11.23 -4.04 -17.20
C THR A 46 9.89 -3.39 -16.88
N ALA A 47 9.13 -2.92 -17.88
CA ALA A 47 7.78 -2.37 -17.68
C ALA A 47 6.84 -3.40 -17.05
N LYS A 48 6.82 -4.64 -17.54
CA LYS A 48 5.99 -5.72 -16.96
C LYS A 48 6.29 -5.98 -15.49
N VAL A 49 7.58 -5.95 -15.11
CA VAL A 49 8.00 -6.15 -13.71
C VAL A 49 7.60 -4.95 -12.86
N VAL A 50 7.77 -3.74 -13.38
CA VAL A 50 7.37 -2.51 -12.69
C VAL A 50 5.85 -2.46 -12.51
N GLU A 51 5.07 -2.75 -13.55
CA GLU A 51 3.61 -2.85 -13.46
C GLU A 51 3.20 -3.88 -12.40
N ALA A 52 3.75 -5.09 -12.45
CA ALA A 52 3.44 -6.11 -11.46
C ALA A 52 3.73 -5.62 -10.03
N GLU A 53 4.87 -4.97 -9.81
CA GLU A 53 5.23 -4.42 -8.49
C GLU A 53 4.31 -3.27 -8.07
N LEU A 54 3.91 -2.40 -8.99
CA LEU A 54 2.96 -1.32 -8.73
C LEU A 54 1.59 -1.87 -8.33
N ARG A 55 1.08 -2.89 -9.05
CA ARG A 55 -0.17 -3.57 -8.70
C ARG A 55 -0.08 -4.28 -7.34
N LEU A 56 1.07 -4.91 -7.04
CA LEU A 56 1.34 -5.52 -5.72
C LEU A 56 1.31 -4.49 -4.56
N ASN A 57 1.63 -3.23 -4.86
CA ASN A 57 1.62 -2.12 -3.89
C ASN A 57 0.37 -1.23 -4.00
N SER A 58 -0.71 -1.75 -4.61
CA SER A 58 -2.03 -1.10 -4.68
C SER A 58 -2.08 0.21 -5.48
N TYR A 59 -1.11 0.45 -6.37
CA TYR A 59 -1.24 1.49 -7.40
C TYR A 59 -2.07 0.90 -8.55
N SER A 60 -3.16 1.57 -8.97
CA SER A 60 -4.01 1.13 -10.10
C SER A 60 -3.54 1.68 -11.44
N ASN A 61 -4.08 1.17 -12.55
CA ASN A 61 -3.78 1.72 -13.89
C ASN A 61 -4.17 3.20 -13.96
N ASP A 62 -5.28 3.56 -13.33
CA ASP A 62 -5.79 4.93 -13.30
C ASP A 62 -4.89 5.88 -12.49
N MET A 63 -4.06 5.34 -11.58
CA MET A 63 -3.09 6.15 -10.83
C MET A 63 -1.81 6.36 -11.62
N VAL A 64 -1.23 5.27 -12.13
CA VAL A 64 0.03 5.30 -12.86
C VAL A 64 -0.03 4.34 -14.03
N GLU A 65 0.10 4.92 -15.22
CA GLU A 65 0.24 4.21 -16.47
C GLU A 65 1.73 4.00 -16.77
N VAL A 66 2.08 2.81 -17.25
CA VAL A 66 3.45 2.40 -17.54
C VAL A 66 3.53 2.04 -19.01
N GLU A 67 4.20 2.87 -19.81
CA GLU A 67 4.29 2.66 -21.25
C GLU A 67 5.74 2.45 -21.69
N PRO A 68 6.13 1.23 -22.11
CA PRO A 68 7.41 1.02 -22.74
C PRO A 68 7.39 1.52 -24.19
N TYR A 69 8.43 2.25 -24.61
CA TYR A 69 8.62 2.71 -25.99
C TYR A 69 10.11 2.85 -26.33
N GLU A 70 10.42 3.15 -27.60
CA GLU A 70 11.78 3.42 -28.06
C GLU A 70 11.94 4.91 -28.39
N GLU A 71 12.97 5.55 -27.84
CA GLU A 71 13.32 6.95 -28.11
C GLU A 71 14.77 7.00 -28.61
N ASP A 72 14.99 7.42 -29.86
CA ASP A 72 16.32 7.49 -30.49
C ASP A 72 17.15 6.19 -30.36
N GLU A 73 16.52 5.04 -30.59
CA GLU A 73 17.10 3.68 -30.44
C GLU A 73 17.38 3.24 -28.99
N PHE A 74 16.99 4.05 -27.99
CA PHE A 74 17.09 3.69 -26.59
C PHE A 74 15.76 3.14 -26.07
N PRO A 75 15.76 2.02 -25.31
CA PRO A 75 14.56 1.54 -24.63
C PRO A 75 14.21 2.48 -23.47
N VAL A 76 12.99 2.98 -23.46
CA VAL A 76 12.52 3.93 -22.44
C VAL A 76 11.19 3.44 -21.87
N ILE A 77 10.98 3.70 -20.58
CA ILE A 77 9.67 3.54 -19.95
C ILE A 77 9.15 4.93 -19.60
N ARG A 78 7.94 5.23 -20.04
CA ARG A 78 7.14 6.39 -19.64
C ARG A 78 6.25 6.01 -18.47
N PHE A 79 6.16 6.91 -17.49
CA PHE A 79 5.23 6.85 -16.38
C PHE A 79 4.34 8.08 -16.42
N ILE A 80 3.03 7.88 -16.57
CA ILE A 80 2.04 8.94 -16.59
C ILE A 80 1.28 8.87 -15.26
N PHE A 81 1.32 9.93 -14.47
CA PHE A 81 0.71 9.95 -13.14
C PHE A 81 -0.57 10.77 -13.14
N ASP A 82 -1.66 10.19 -12.67
CA ASP A 82 -2.87 10.96 -12.36
C ASP A 82 -2.79 11.55 -10.95
N LEU A 83 -2.47 12.84 -10.89
CA LEU A 83 -2.31 13.57 -9.64
C LEU A 83 -3.61 13.69 -8.82
N LEU A 84 -4.78 13.46 -9.41
CA LEU A 84 -6.05 13.46 -8.67
C LEU A 84 -6.12 12.30 -7.67
N PHE A 85 -5.36 11.23 -7.90
CA PHE A 85 -5.32 10.05 -7.03
C PHE A 85 -4.08 9.99 -6.12
N PHE A 86 -3.17 10.96 -6.24
CA PHE A 86 -1.88 10.94 -5.54
C PHE A 86 -1.74 12.09 -4.54
N THR A 87 -1.34 11.77 -3.30
CA THR A 87 -0.72 12.75 -2.38
C THR A 87 0.80 12.79 -2.55
N GLU A 88 1.45 13.91 -2.22
CA GLU A 88 2.89 14.11 -2.51
C GLU A 88 3.76 12.97 -1.97
N GLU A 89 3.41 12.46 -0.78
CA GLU A 89 4.07 11.30 -0.16
C GLU A 89 3.84 10.00 -0.93
N GLN A 90 2.64 9.79 -1.47
CA GLN A 90 2.33 8.60 -2.28
C GLN A 90 3.09 8.63 -3.62
N THR A 91 3.21 9.79 -4.28
CA THR A 91 3.99 9.90 -5.52
C THR A 91 5.47 9.66 -5.28
N LYS A 92 6.01 10.21 -4.18
CA LYS A 92 7.39 9.93 -3.73
C LYS A 92 7.61 8.44 -3.47
N ALA A 93 6.70 7.81 -2.72
CA ALA A 93 6.79 6.39 -2.41
C ALA A 93 6.69 5.52 -3.68
N CYS A 94 5.79 5.89 -4.60
CA CYS A 94 5.61 5.23 -5.89
C CYS A 94 6.89 5.33 -6.74
N LEU A 95 7.45 6.53 -6.92
CA LEU A 95 8.68 6.73 -7.69
C LEU A 95 9.89 6.00 -7.09
N LEU A 96 10.02 5.97 -5.76
CA LEU A 96 11.07 5.21 -5.09
C LEU A 96 10.90 3.70 -5.27
N LEU A 97 9.67 3.21 -5.25
CA LEU A 97 9.35 1.82 -5.56
C LEU A 97 9.77 1.48 -6.99
N ILE A 98 9.34 2.28 -7.97
CA ILE A 98 9.70 2.10 -9.39
C ILE A 98 11.21 2.09 -9.56
N ALA A 99 11.92 3.08 -9.02
CA ALA A 99 13.38 3.17 -9.13
C ALA A 99 14.09 1.95 -8.53
N ARG A 100 13.65 1.48 -7.36
CA ARG A 100 14.19 0.29 -6.72
C ARG A 100 13.95 -0.97 -7.56
N THR A 101 12.76 -1.10 -8.13
CA THR A 101 12.37 -2.27 -8.94
C THR A 101 13.20 -2.35 -10.21
N ILE A 102 13.32 -1.25 -10.94
CA ILE A 102 14.17 -1.15 -12.15
C ILE A 102 15.61 -1.51 -11.80
N TYR A 103 16.18 -0.87 -10.77
CA TYR A 103 17.55 -1.15 -10.36
C TYR A 103 17.78 -2.62 -10.01
N THR A 104 16.82 -3.23 -9.30
CA THR A 104 16.94 -4.64 -8.90
C THR A 104 16.87 -5.57 -10.10
N PHE A 105 15.92 -5.32 -11.00
CA PHE A 105 15.71 -6.14 -12.19
C PHE A 105 16.88 -6.06 -13.16
N GLU A 106 17.34 -4.85 -13.50
CA GLU A 106 18.44 -4.68 -14.45
C GLU A 106 19.78 -5.23 -13.96
N ASN A 107 20.02 -5.20 -12.65
CA ASN A 107 21.21 -5.79 -12.04
C ASN A 107 21.10 -7.32 -11.83
N ALA A 108 19.88 -7.87 -11.81
CA ALA A 108 19.66 -9.31 -11.84
C ALA A 108 19.89 -9.86 -13.25
N SER A 109 19.46 -9.14 -14.29
CA SER A 109 19.63 -9.54 -15.70
C SER A 109 21.09 -9.51 -16.17
N THR A 110 21.95 -8.65 -15.58
CA THR A 110 23.40 -8.65 -15.86
C THR A 110 24.19 -9.76 -15.15
N ASN A 111 23.59 -10.45 -14.16
CA ASN A 111 24.27 -11.42 -13.29
C ASN A 111 23.97 -12.89 -13.63
N LYS A 112 23.75 -13.22 -14.92
CA LYS A 112 23.78 -14.64 -15.36
C LYS A 112 25.18 -15.27 -15.31
N GLU A 113 26.24 -14.49 -15.08
CA GLU A 113 27.56 -14.98 -14.73
C GLU A 113 28.21 -14.13 -13.64
N LYS A 114 27.82 -14.38 -12.38
CA LYS A 114 28.75 -14.58 -11.25
C LYS A 114 27.99 -14.60 -9.93
N SER A 115 28.33 -15.61 -9.15
CA SER A 115 27.98 -15.77 -7.74
C SER A 115 28.05 -14.46 -6.96
N PHE A 116 26.97 -14.21 -6.22
CA PHE A 116 26.81 -13.26 -5.12
C PHE A 116 28.12 -12.85 -4.42
N PHE A 117 28.60 -11.64 -4.71
CA PHE A 117 29.41 -10.84 -3.79
C PHE A 117 29.22 -9.35 -4.12
N PHE A 118 28.45 -8.63 -3.30
CA PHE A 118 28.51 -7.17 -3.25
C PHE A 118 29.63 -6.76 -2.28
N PRO A 119 30.53 -5.82 -2.65
CA PRO A 119 31.38 -5.13 -1.70
C PRO A 119 30.77 -3.75 -1.39
N PHE A 120 30.32 -3.52 -0.16
CA PHE A 120 30.14 -2.15 0.34
C PHE A 120 30.74 -2.01 1.75
N PHE A 121 31.75 -1.14 1.81
CA PHE A 121 32.32 -0.44 2.97
C PHE A 121 33.03 -1.23 4.08
N LYS A 122 34.36 -1.00 4.12
CA LYS A 122 35.24 -1.24 5.26
C LYS A 122 34.73 -0.49 6.50
N SER A 123 34.38 -1.22 7.55
CA SER A 123 34.54 -0.75 8.93
C SER A 123 35.51 -1.67 9.67
N LYS A 124 36.45 -1.06 10.40
CA LYS A 124 37.51 -1.76 11.13
C LYS A 124 36.91 -2.63 12.23
N LYS A 125 37.36 -3.88 12.25
CA LYS A 125 37.18 -4.88 13.31
C LYS A 125 37.54 -4.30 14.69
N LYS A 126 36.63 -4.41 15.67
CA LYS A 126 36.99 -4.41 17.09
C LYS A 126 36.21 -5.52 17.78
N GLU A 127 36.97 -6.42 18.40
CA GLU A 127 36.50 -7.64 19.05
C GLU A 127 35.63 -7.35 20.27
N THR A 128 34.68 -8.26 20.45
CA THR A 128 33.78 -8.56 21.57
C THR A 128 34.15 -8.01 22.95
N LYS A 129 33.17 -7.33 23.55
CA LYS A 129 32.83 -7.50 24.97
C LYS A 129 31.37 -7.87 25.09
N ALA A 130 31.12 -8.98 25.78
CA ALA A 130 29.79 -9.40 26.21
C ALA A 130 29.17 -8.28 27.05
N VAL A 131 28.07 -7.72 26.55
CA VAL A 131 27.14 -6.92 27.33
C VAL A 131 25.77 -7.51 27.05
N ASP A 132 25.14 -7.93 28.13
CA ASP A 132 23.75 -8.35 28.24
C ASP A 132 22.85 -7.29 27.58
N ASP A 133 22.19 -7.62 26.47
CA ASP A 133 21.21 -6.73 25.84
C ASP A 133 19.86 -7.45 25.69
N LYS A 134 18.92 -7.00 26.52
CA LYS A 134 17.57 -7.53 26.73
C LYS A 134 16.56 -7.03 25.68
N PHE A 135 16.99 -6.38 24.60
CA PHE A 135 16.12 -5.81 23.56
C PHE A 135 16.24 -6.52 22.20
N LYS A 136 15.89 -7.81 22.15
CA LYS A 136 15.85 -8.59 20.90
C LYS A 136 14.55 -8.36 20.10
N ASP A 137 14.50 -7.30 19.28
CA ASP A 137 13.64 -7.09 18.10
C ASP A 137 12.20 -7.68 18.15
N GLU A 138 11.28 -7.12 18.93
CA GLU A 138 9.88 -7.58 18.93
C GLU A 138 9.23 -7.46 17.53
N ILE A 139 8.38 -8.43 17.13
CA ILE A 139 7.66 -8.38 15.85
C ILE A 139 6.64 -7.24 15.89
N THR A 140 6.75 -6.31 14.94
CA THR A 140 5.85 -5.15 14.87
C THR A 140 4.61 -5.43 14.02
N LYS A 141 3.60 -4.55 14.12
CA LYS A 141 2.40 -4.58 13.28
C LYS A 141 2.75 -4.59 11.78
N GLU A 142 3.74 -3.81 11.37
CA GLU A 142 4.20 -3.72 9.98
C GLU A 142 4.79 -5.05 9.47
N ASP A 143 5.49 -5.78 10.32
CA ASP A 143 6.02 -7.10 9.98
C ASP A 143 4.90 -8.12 9.80
N VAL A 144 3.86 -8.07 10.66
CA VAL A 144 2.66 -8.90 10.51
C VAL A 144 1.92 -8.55 9.22
N ILE A 145 1.75 -7.26 8.90
CA ILE A 145 1.16 -6.81 7.63
C ILE A 145 1.91 -7.39 6.44
N LYS A 146 3.24 -7.28 6.42
CA LYS A 146 4.08 -7.84 5.35
C LYS A 146 3.95 -9.36 5.26
N ALA A 147 3.89 -10.07 6.39
CA ALA A 147 3.77 -11.51 6.42
C ALA A 147 2.40 -12.00 5.91
N VAL A 148 1.31 -11.36 6.32
CA VAL A 148 -0.05 -11.65 5.84
C VAL A 148 -0.18 -11.38 4.35
N ARG A 149 0.42 -10.29 3.84
CA ARG A 149 0.47 -10.00 2.40
C ARG A 149 1.19 -11.10 1.63
N LYS A 150 2.43 -11.43 2.03
CA LYS A 150 3.19 -12.53 1.40
C LYS A 150 2.46 -13.87 1.47
N PHE A 151 1.83 -14.19 2.59
CA PHE A 151 1.01 -15.40 2.71
C PHE A 151 -0.11 -15.39 1.66
N SER A 152 -0.80 -14.27 1.55
CA SER A 152 -1.93 -14.11 0.64
C SER A 152 -1.52 -14.21 -0.83
N ASP A 153 -0.37 -13.68 -1.20
CA ASP A 153 0.17 -13.76 -2.58
C ASP A 153 0.51 -15.19 -3.00
N ASN A 154 0.74 -16.08 -2.02
CA ASN A 154 1.05 -17.49 -2.24
C ASN A 154 -0.18 -18.40 -2.06
N LEU A 155 -1.38 -17.83 -1.89
CA LEU A 155 -2.60 -18.64 -1.78
C LEU A 155 -3.00 -19.22 -3.13
N PRO A 156 -3.41 -20.51 -3.18
CA PRO A 156 -4.02 -21.07 -4.38
C PRO A 156 -5.23 -20.25 -4.80
N GLN A 157 -5.42 -20.09 -6.11
CA GLN A 157 -6.54 -19.36 -6.68
C GLN A 157 -7.88 -19.85 -6.10
N GLY A 158 -8.72 -18.92 -5.64
CA GLY A 158 -10.01 -19.22 -5.01
C GLY A 158 -9.95 -19.48 -3.50
N THR A 159 -8.76 -19.39 -2.87
CA THR A 159 -8.64 -19.48 -1.41
C THR A 159 -8.77 -18.10 -0.77
N TYR A 160 -9.69 -17.95 0.18
CA TYR A 160 -9.91 -16.70 0.89
C TYR A 160 -8.84 -16.44 1.96
N ARG A 161 -8.41 -15.19 2.11
CA ARG A 161 -7.43 -14.77 3.14
C ARG A 161 -7.96 -14.99 4.56
N THR A 162 -9.26 -15.16 4.73
CA THR A 162 -9.94 -15.45 6.00
C THR A 162 -9.47 -16.74 6.66
N ILE A 163 -8.81 -17.66 5.93
CA ILE A 163 -8.20 -18.86 6.55
C ILE A 163 -7.12 -18.53 7.59
N LEU A 164 -6.55 -17.33 7.54
CA LEU A 164 -5.59 -16.84 8.54
C LEU A 164 -6.24 -16.41 9.85
N VAL A 165 -7.57 -16.30 9.89
CA VAL A 165 -8.28 -15.64 10.97
C VAL A 165 -9.11 -16.65 11.75
N ASN A 166 -8.82 -16.78 13.04
CA ASN A 166 -9.62 -17.60 13.95
C ASN A 166 -11.03 -16.99 14.16
N ASP A 167 -11.90 -17.71 14.87
CA ASP A 167 -13.25 -17.23 15.17
C ASP A 167 -13.25 -15.96 16.04
N ASP A 168 -12.26 -15.81 16.91
CA ASP A 168 -12.05 -14.64 17.77
C ASP A 168 -11.30 -13.49 17.09
N TYR A 169 -11.18 -13.53 15.76
CA TYR A 169 -10.42 -12.56 14.94
C TYR A 169 -8.90 -12.59 15.13
N SER A 170 -8.36 -13.44 16.00
CA SER A 170 -6.91 -13.56 16.15
C SER A 170 -6.27 -14.20 14.91
N ILE A 171 -5.06 -13.76 14.58
CA ILE A 171 -4.28 -14.30 13.46
C ILE A 171 -3.68 -15.65 13.86
N ASP A 172 -3.87 -16.67 13.03
CA ASP A 172 -3.19 -17.96 13.15
C ASP A 172 -1.74 -17.86 12.64
N PHE A 173 -0.84 -17.52 13.55
CA PHE A 173 0.60 -17.43 13.26
C PHE A 173 1.24 -18.76 12.88
N SER A 174 0.58 -19.91 13.09
CA SER A 174 1.12 -21.19 12.63
C SER A 174 1.22 -21.24 11.10
N GLN A 175 0.29 -20.58 10.41
CA GLN A 175 0.25 -20.44 8.95
C GLN A 175 1.27 -19.41 8.43
N LEU A 176 1.66 -18.44 9.27
CA LEU A 176 2.61 -17.39 8.91
C LEU A 176 4.08 -17.72 9.22
N ARG A 177 4.39 -18.91 9.76
CA ARG A 177 5.74 -19.31 10.17
C ARG A 177 6.81 -19.20 9.07
N ARG A 178 6.42 -19.34 7.81
CA ARG A 178 7.35 -19.22 6.66
C ARG A 178 7.66 -17.77 6.27
N TYR A 179 6.85 -16.82 6.75
CA TYR A 179 6.91 -15.41 6.38
C TYR A 179 7.39 -14.50 7.50
N LEU A 180 7.46 -15.02 8.73
CA LEU A 180 7.97 -14.33 9.91
C LEU A 180 9.23 -15.04 10.45
N PRO A 181 10.24 -14.30 10.91
CA PRO A 181 11.44 -14.89 11.49
C PRO A 181 11.18 -15.59 12.84
N ARG A 182 10.08 -15.25 13.52
CA ARG A 182 9.62 -15.85 14.79
C ARG A 182 8.13 -15.56 15.01
N THR A 183 7.52 -16.29 15.94
CA THR A 183 6.16 -16.01 16.40
C THR A 183 6.15 -14.77 17.31
N PRO A 184 5.18 -13.84 17.14
CA PRO A 184 5.08 -12.68 18.02
C PRO A 184 4.75 -13.05 19.46
N THR A 185 5.22 -12.21 20.39
CA THR A 185 4.92 -12.27 21.82
C THR A 185 3.53 -11.75 22.14
N GLN A 186 3.10 -10.70 21.46
CA GLN A 186 1.75 -10.16 21.53
C GLN A 186 0.82 -10.79 20.48
N LYS A 187 -0.48 -10.75 20.73
CA LYS A 187 -1.49 -11.16 19.74
C LYS A 187 -1.77 -10.04 18.76
N PHE A 188 -2.16 -10.44 17.56
CA PHE A 188 -2.66 -9.55 16.52
C PHE A 188 -4.00 -10.09 16.01
N TYR A 189 -4.85 -9.18 15.58
CA TYR A 189 -6.20 -9.48 15.09
C TYR A 189 -6.34 -8.97 13.66
N LEU A 190 -7.17 -9.62 12.87
CA LEU A 190 -7.38 -9.33 11.45
C LEU A 190 -8.88 -9.30 11.16
N SER A 191 -9.35 -8.20 10.58
CA SER A 191 -10.70 -8.11 10.02
C SER A 191 -10.89 -9.09 8.87
N LYS A 192 -12.04 -9.77 8.80
CA LYS A 192 -12.34 -10.72 7.72
C LYS A 192 -12.90 -10.02 6.49
N GLU A 193 -13.45 -8.81 6.66
CA GLU A 193 -14.02 -8.01 5.57
C GLU A 193 -13.03 -7.00 4.99
N THR A 194 -12.30 -6.23 5.82
CA THR A 194 -11.40 -5.16 5.36
C THR A 194 -9.94 -5.57 5.30
N TYR A 195 -9.58 -6.71 5.92
CA TYR A 195 -8.21 -7.19 6.05
C TYR A 195 -7.24 -6.26 6.81
N ASP A 196 -7.76 -5.28 7.55
CA ASP A 196 -6.96 -4.47 8.46
C ASP A 196 -6.47 -5.30 9.65
N ILE A 197 -5.24 -5.01 10.08
CA ILE A 197 -4.57 -5.68 11.20
C ILE A 197 -4.60 -4.77 12.42
N PHE A 198 -4.77 -5.37 13.59
CA PHE A 198 -4.98 -4.70 14.88
C PHE A 198 -4.09 -5.30 15.96
N GLU A 199 -3.65 -4.48 16.90
CA GLU A 199 -2.90 -4.94 18.06
C GLU A 199 -3.84 -5.36 19.21
N GLU A 200 -3.30 -5.94 20.28
CA GLU A 200 -4.09 -6.44 21.42
C GLU A 200 -4.99 -5.37 22.07
N HIS A 201 -4.54 -4.12 22.12
CA HIS A 201 -5.34 -3.02 22.68
C HIS A 201 -6.54 -2.63 21.79
N GLU A 202 -6.51 -3.01 20.51
CA GLU A 202 -7.54 -2.73 19.50
C GLU A 202 -8.41 -3.95 19.19
N LYS A 203 -8.29 -5.05 19.93
CA LYS A 203 -8.99 -6.33 19.63
C LYS A 203 -10.52 -6.26 19.51
N HIS A 204 -11.13 -5.21 20.05
CA HIS A 204 -12.58 -4.99 20.02
C HIS A 204 -13.05 -4.34 18.71
N ILE A 205 -12.13 -3.76 17.92
CA ILE A 205 -12.43 -3.06 16.67
C ILE A 205 -12.77 -4.03 15.53
N PRO A 206 -12.00 -5.10 15.22
CA PRO A 206 -12.28 -5.95 14.07
C PRO A 206 -13.71 -6.51 14.01
N PRO A 207 -14.29 -7.07 15.12
CA PRO A 207 -15.66 -7.56 15.09
C PRO A 207 -16.71 -6.47 14.81
N LEU A 208 -16.49 -5.25 15.30
CA LEU A 208 -17.37 -4.11 15.04
C LEU A 208 -17.23 -3.64 13.60
N MET A 209 -16.00 -3.57 13.10
CA MET A 209 -15.71 -3.13 11.75
C MET A 209 -16.30 -4.09 10.71
N ASP A 210 -16.19 -5.40 10.90
CA ASP A 210 -16.80 -6.39 10.00
C ASP A 210 -18.33 -6.29 9.97
N LYS A 211 -18.96 -6.00 11.12
CA LYS A 211 -20.41 -5.75 11.17
C LYS A 211 -20.78 -4.50 10.38
N VAL A 212 -20.05 -3.41 10.57
CA VAL A 212 -20.31 -2.14 9.88
C VAL A 212 -20.02 -2.26 8.38
N GLN A 213 -18.95 -2.93 7.98
CA GLN A 213 -18.63 -3.16 6.57
C GLN A 213 -19.76 -3.91 5.87
N LYS A 214 -20.28 -5.00 6.47
CA LYS A 214 -21.43 -5.74 5.92
C LYS A 214 -22.67 -4.88 5.78
N ALA A 215 -22.95 -4.03 6.77
CA ALA A 215 -24.07 -3.10 6.71
C ALA A 215 -23.90 -2.08 5.58
N VAL A 216 -22.68 -1.54 5.41
CA VAL A 216 -22.33 -0.62 4.32
C VAL A 216 -22.49 -1.31 2.96
N ASP A 217 -21.94 -2.51 2.78
CA ASP A 217 -22.02 -3.26 1.52
C ASP A 217 -23.47 -3.56 1.14
N GLN A 218 -24.29 -3.94 2.13
CA GLN A 218 -25.71 -4.19 1.92
C GLN A 218 -26.46 -2.90 1.56
N TYR A 219 -26.16 -1.78 2.24
CA TYR A 219 -26.76 -0.48 1.91
C TYR A 219 -26.41 -0.05 0.47
N VAL A 220 -25.13 -0.13 0.10
CA VAL A 220 -24.64 0.21 -1.24
C VAL A 220 -25.31 -0.66 -2.30
N LYS A 221 -25.47 -1.96 -2.03
CA LYS A 221 -26.17 -2.89 -2.93
C LYS A 221 -27.63 -2.52 -3.16
N GLU A 222 -28.30 -1.98 -2.14
CA GLU A 222 -29.72 -1.60 -2.21
C GLU A 222 -29.94 -0.21 -2.80
N HIS A 223 -29.05 0.74 -2.51
CA HIS A 223 -29.25 2.17 -2.79
C HIS A 223 -28.29 2.73 -3.86
N ASN A 224 -27.26 1.97 -4.26
CA ASN A 224 -26.18 2.40 -5.16
C ASN A 224 -25.42 3.66 -4.70
N GLU A 225 -25.44 3.96 -3.40
CA GLU A 225 -24.72 5.08 -2.80
C GLU A 225 -24.13 4.68 -1.44
N TYR A 226 -23.09 5.39 -0.98
CA TYR A 226 -22.50 5.12 0.32
C TYR A 226 -23.30 5.79 1.44
N PRO A 227 -23.49 5.11 2.59
CA PRO A 227 -24.19 5.66 3.75
C PRO A 227 -23.28 6.64 4.50
N THR A 228 -23.01 7.81 3.92
CA THR A 228 -22.15 8.85 4.53
C THR A 228 -22.96 9.99 5.15
N LEU A 229 -22.38 10.66 6.14
CA LEU A 229 -22.96 11.91 6.65
C LEU A 229 -22.94 13.00 5.55
N PRO A 230 -24.06 13.71 5.34
CA PRO A 230 -24.10 14.78 4.34
C PRO A 230 -23.15 15.92 4.73
N TYR A 231 -22.45 16.46 3.74
CA TYR A 231 -21.45 17.54 3.90
C TYR A 231 -20.24 17.16 4.77
N ASP A 232 -19.98 15.87 4.96
CA ASP A 232 -18.82 15.40 5.71
C ASP A 232 -17.62 15.13 4.80
N HIS A 233 -16.64 16.03 4.82
CA HIS A 233 -15.41 15.90 4.03
C HIS A 233 -14.57 14.67 4.40
N LEU A 234 -14.73 14.13 5.61
CA LEU A 234 -14.02 12.94 6.05
C LEU A 234 -14.71 11.64 5.61
N ARG A 235 -15.88 11.73 4.97
CA ARG A 235 -16.68 10.58 4.52
C ARG A 235 -17.02 9.62 5.67
N ARG A 236 -17.36 10.16 6.84
CA ARG A 236 -17.81 9.36 7.99
C ARG A 236 -19.05 8.53 7.62
N VAL A 237 -19.04 7.27 8.03
CA VAL A 237 -20.16 6.35 7.90
C VAL A 237 -21.30 6.84 8.80
N ASN A 238 -22.47 7.05 8.22
CA ASN A 238 -23.69 7.38 8.94
C ASN A 238 -24.29 6.11 9.56
N THR A 239 -23.77 5.74 10.74
CA THR A 239 -24.22 4.54 11.47
C THR A 239 -25.67 4.65 11.95
N PHE A 240 -26.18 5.86 12.19
CA PHE A 240 -27.60 6.07 12.51
C PHE A 240 -28.51 5.68 11.35
N LEU A 241 -28.12 6.02 10.12
CA LEU A 241 -28.82 5.59 8.91
C LEU A 241 -28.82 4.07 8.79
N LEU A 242 -27.69 3.41 9.01
CA LEU A 242 -27.61 1.94 8.94
C LEU A 242 -28.49 1.24 9.99
N VAL A 243 -28.64 1.83 11.18
CA VAL A 243 -29.58 1.33 12.20
C VAL A 243 -31.04 1.57 11.77
N GLN A 244 -31.34 2.74 11.20
CA GLN A 244 -32.68 3.09 10.72
C GLN A 244 -33.15 2.15 9.60
N GLU A 245 -32.24 1.77 8.69
CA GLU A 245 -32.49 0.81 7.61
C GLU A 245 -32.41 -0.66 8.08
N HIS A 246 -32.29 -0.91 9.39
CA HIS A 246 -32.20 -2.25 9.98
C HIS A 246 -31.01 -3.10 9.49
N LEU A 247 -29.97 -2.45 8.95
CA LEU A 247 -28.73 -3.10 8.51
C LEU A 247 -27.73 -3.26 9.67
N LEU A 248 -27.94 -2.52 10.75
CA LEU A 248 -27.15 -2.60 11.98
C LEU A 248 -28.07 -2.64 13.20
N GLU A 249 -27.74 -3.46 14.21
CA GLU A 249 -28.56 -3.62 15.42
C GLU A 249 -28.47 -2.39 16.35
N GLU A 250 -27.28 -1.82 16.47
CA GLU A 250 -26.98 -0.69 17.34
C GLU A 250 -25.86 0.16 16.76
N VAL A 251 -25.78 1.42 17.21
CA VAL A 251 -24.71 2.33 16.80
C VAL A 251 -23.42 1.93 17.52
N PRO A 252 -22.32 1.64 16.78
CA PRO A 252 -21.06 1.25 17.39
C PRO A 252 -20.44 2.46 18.10
N ASN A 253 -19.73 2.19 19.19
CA ASN A 253 -19.02 3.22 19.98
C ASN A 253 -17.74 3.74 19.30
N ILE A 254 -17.54 3.42 18.03
CA ILE A 254 -16.37 3.78 17.23
C ILE A 254 -16.87 4.39 15.92
N GLU A 255 -16.27 5.50 15.52
CA GLU A 255 -16.53 6.10 14.22
C GLU A 255 -15.77 5.36 13.12
N PHE A 256 -16.45 5.09 12.01
CA PHE A 256 -15.86 4.53 10.80
C PHE A 256 -15.97 5.52 9.64
N TYR A 257 -15.08 5.37 8.68
CA TYR A 257 -14.91 6.27 7.54
C TYR A 257 -14.85 5.45 6.26
N ILE A 258 -15.59 5.87 5.22
CA ILE A 258 -15.50 5.24 3.91
C ILE A 258 -14.15 5.62 3.28
N THR A 259 -13.36 4.62 2.91
CA THR A 259 -12.11 4.84 2.19
C THR A 259 -12.37 4.99 0.69
N ASN A 260 -11.33 5.37 -0.05
CA ASN A 260 -11.40 5.39 -1.50
C ASN A 260 -11.08 4.01 -2.12
N TYR A 261 -10.80 2.99 -1.30
CA TYR A 261 -10.44 1.64 -1.74
C TYR A 261 -11.67 0.74 -1.71
N ASP A 262 -12.30 0.54 -2.87
CA ASP A 262 -13.36 -0.47 -3.10
C ASP A 262 -14.49 -0.47 -2.06
N GLY A 263 -14.87 0.72 -1.56
CA GLY A 263 -15.93 0.86 -0.56
C GLY A 263 -15.60 0.35 0.84
N LEU A 264 -14.34 0.00 1.11
CA LEU A 264 -13.90 -0.44 2.43
C LEU A 264 -13.95 0.69 3.46
N ILE A 265 -14.23 0.34 4.71
CA ILE A 265 -14.23 1.26 5.84
C ILE A 265 -12.92 1.19 6.62
N THR A 266 -12.60 2.28 7.32
CA THR A 266 -11.51 2.32 8.31
C THR A 266 -11.96 3.01 9.59
N HIS A 267 -11.33 2.67 10.71
CA HIS A 267 -11.47 3.33 12.01
C HIS A 267 -10.46 4.48 12.20
N VAL A 268 -9.47 4.58 11.30
CA VAL A 268 -8.46 5.62 11.35
C VAL A 268 -9.02 6.87 10.69
N LYS A 269 -9.10 7.96 11.47
CA LYS A 269 -9.48 9.26 10.93
C LYS A 269 -8.42 9.74 9.95
N THR A 270 -8.74 9.70 8.66
CA THR A 270 -7.89 10.31 7.63
C THR A 270 -7.79 11.80 7.93
N LYS A 271 -6.57 12.31 8.16
CA LYS A 271 -6.36 13.76 8.25
C LYS A 271 -6.56 14.34 6.86
N GLU A 272 -7.38 15.37 6.75
CA GLU A 272 -7.46 16.19 5.54
C GLU A 272 -6.03 16.62 5.16
N LYS A 273 -5.65 16.34 3.91
CA LYS A 273 -4.56 17.04 3.22
C LYS A 273 -5.19 18.16 2.39
#